data_AF-A0A7W0FKX8-F1
#
_entry.id   AF-A0A7W0FKX8-F1
#
_cell.length_a   1.000
_cell.length_b   1.000
_cell.length_c   1.000
_cell.angle_alpha   90.00
_cell.angle_beta   90.00
_cell.angle_gamma   90.00
#
_symmetry.space_group_name_H-M   'P 1'
#
loop_
_entity.id
_entity.type
_entity.pdbx_description
1 polymer ?
#
loop_
_entity_poly.entity_id
_entity_poly.type
_entity_poly.pdbx_seq_one_letter_code
_entity_poly.pdbx_strand_id
1 'polypeptide(L)'
;MQRLPMRRIIQLIVILLAFMYVVVSFTQIQTIIETLRLGNFPFLVVAFIFEFICLFNGAAIYGSLFNLVGMKETRWNLFLQTTASTFVSMIAPSGGMSGMAVLLDSARQRKLSSGRVLVVGILYLLYEYASLLCVVTIGFVVLLRRGNLGVGEISAALFMLAIAL
;
A
#
# COMPACT_ATOMS: atom_id res chain seq x y z
N MET A 1 -19.54 33.73 -17.60
CA MET A 1 -19.22 32.35 -17.16
C MET A 1 -17.73 32.27 -16.84
N GLN A 2 -17.35 32.43 -15.57
CA GLN A 2 -15.97 32.31 -15.12
C GLN A 2 -15.52 30.84 -15.30
N ARG A 3 -14.44 30.63 -16.06
CA ARG A 3 -13.80 29.30 -16.18
C ARG A 3 -13.30 28.90 -14.80
N LEU A 4 -13.99 27.97 -14.15
CA LEU A 4 -13.48 27.35 -12.93
C LEU A 4 -12.09 26.79 -13.23
N PRO A 5 -11.06 27.09 -12.42
CA PRO A 5 -9.73 26.55 -12.66
C PRO A 5 -9.81 25.02 -12.62
N MET A 6 -9.18 24.33 -13.58
CA MET A 6 -9.25 22.86 -13.76
C MET A 6 -9.08 22.07 -12.46
N ARG A 7 -8.25 22.60 -11.54
CA ARG A 7 -8.05 22.07 -10.18
C ARG A 7 -9.34 22.00 -9.34
N ARG A 8 -10.20 23.02 -9.39
CA ARG A 8 -11.48 23.04 -8.65
C ARG A 8 -12.50 22.07 -9.25
N ILE A 9 -12.49 21.88 -10.57
CA ILE A 9 -13.36 20.91 -11.23
C ILE A 9 -12.96 19.48 -10.82
N ILE A 10 -11.66 19.17 -10.85
CA ILE A 10 -11.15 17.87 -10.39
C ILE A 10 -11.50 17.65 -8.91
N GLN A 11 -11.32 18.65 -8.05
CA GLN A 11 -11.69 18.55 -6.63
C GLN A 11 -13.20 18.29 -6.44
N LEU A 12 -14.06 18.98 -7.19
CA LEU A 12 -15.51 18.77 -7.16
C LEU A 12 -15.90 17.36 -7.62
N ILE A 13 -15.28 16.86 -8.70
CA ILE A 13 -15.51 15.51 -9.21
C ILE A 13 -15.06 14.46 -8.18
N VAL A 14 -13.89 14.63 -7.57
CA VAL A 14 -13.37 13.73 -6.54
C VAL A 14 -14.29 13.71 -5.31
N ILE A 15 -14.75 14.88 -4.85
CA ILE A 15 -15.68 14.97 -3.72
C ILE A 15 -17.02 14.30 -4.05
N LEU A 16 -17.53 14.49 -5.27
CA LEU A 16 -18.78 13.89 -5.72
C LEU A 16 -18.66 12.36 -5.87
N LEU A 17 -17.55 11.87 -6.41
CA LEU A 17 -17.25 10.43 -6.45
C LEU A 17 -17.10 9.84 -5.05
N ALA A 18 -16.40 10.52 -4.15
CA ALA A 18 -16.26 10.08 -2.76
C ALA A 18 -17.62 10.01 -2.06
N PHE A 19 -18.50 10.99 -2.29
CA PHE A 19 -19.87 10.98 -1.76
C PHE A 19 -20.69 9.82 -2.33
N MET A 20 -20.67 9.60 -3.65
CA MET A 20 -21.35 8.45 -4.26
C MET A 20 -20.82 7.11 -3.74
N TYR A 21 -19.50 7.00 -3.59
CA TYR A 21 -18.87 5.80 -3.03
C TYR A 21 -19.37 5.53 -1.61
N VAL A 22 -19.37 6.54 -0.74
CA VAL A 22 -19.89 6.42 0.64
C VAL A 22 -21.36 5.97 0.66
N VAL A 23 -22.20 6.52 -0.22
CA VAL A 23 -23.62 6.12 -0.33
C VAL A 23 -23.78 4.65 -0.75
N VAL A 24 -22.98 4.18 -1.72
CA VAL A 24 -22.99 2.76 -2.16
C VAL A 24 -22.39 1.84 -1.10
N SER A 25 -21.41 2.31 -0.33
CA SER A 25 -20.77 1.53 0.73
C SER A 25 -21.68 1.26 1.94
N PHE A 26 -22.78 2.00 2.14
CA PHE A 26 -23.67 1.75 3.29
C PHE A 26 -24.29 0.35 3.28
N THR A 27 -24.67 -0.17 2.10
CA THR A 27 -25.17 -1.55 1.98
C THR A 27 -24.06 -2.57 2.24
N GLN A 28 -22.84 -2.27 1.78
CA GLN A 28 -21.65 -3.11 2.04
C GLN A 28 -21.29 -3.14 3.52
N ILE A 29 -21.39 -2.01 4.23
CA ILE A 29 -21.10 -1.93 5.68
C ILE A 29 -22.02 -2.84 6.47
N GLN A 30 -23.31 -2.90 6.13
CA GLN A 30 -24.26 -3.81 6.80
C GLN A 30 -23.85 -5.27 6.60
N THR A 31 -23.55 -5.66 5.36
CA THR A 31 -23.07 -7.02 5.05
C THR A 31 -21.75 -7.35 5.76
N ILE A 32 -20.82 -6.39 5.84
CA ILE A 32 -19.55 -6.56 6.57
C ILE A 32 -19.83 -6.78 8.06
N ILE A 33 -20.69 -5.99 8.68
CA ILE A 33 -21.02 -6.11 10.12
C ILE A 33 -21.70 -7.45 10.41
N GLU A 34 -22.64 -7.89 9.57
CA GLU A 34 -23.27 -9.20 9.70
C GLU A 34 -22.26 -10.34 9.56
N THR A 35 -21.36 -10.24 8.59
CA THR A 35 -20.27 -11.21 8.40
C THR A 35 -19.30 -11.21 9.59
N LEU A 36 -18.99 -10.03 10.14
CA LEU A 36 -18.13 -9.87 11.31
C LEU A 36 -18.74 -10.50 12.57
N ARG A 37 -20.08 -10.40 12.71
CA ARG A 37 -20.82 -11.02 13.82
C ARG A 37 -20.84 -12.55 13.73
N LEU A 38 -20.87 -13.10 12.51
CA LEU A 38 -20.73 -14.54 12.27
C LEU A 38 -19.26 -15.00 12.40
N GLY A 39 -18.32 -14.05 12.32
CA GLY A 39 -16.88 -14.28 12.43
C GLY A 39 -16.43 -14.62 13.85
N ASN A 40 -15.44 -15.49 13.95
CA ASN A 40 -14.83 -15.87 15.21
C ASN A 40 -13.93 -14.70 15.72
N PHE A 41 -14.34 -14.06 16.81
CA PHE A 41 -13.72 -12.86 17.37
C PHE A 41 -12.21 -13.01 17.65
N PRO A 42 -11.71 -14.12 18.24
CA PRO A 42 -10.28 -14.42 18.33
C PRO A 42 -9.49 -14.22 17.03
N PHE A 43 -9.99 -14.70 15.89
CA PHE A 43 -9.29 -14.55 14.61
C PHE A 43 -9.26 -13.10 14.13
N LEU A 44 -10.32 -12.32 14.40
CA LEU A 44 -10.32 -10.88 14.12
C LEU A 44 -9.27 -10.14 14.92
N VAL A 45 -9.12 -10.48 16.21
CA VAL A 45 -8.08 -9.88 17.07
C VAL A 45 -6.68 -10.24 16.57
N VAL A 46 -6.45 -11.50 16.19
CA VAL A 46 -5.16 -11.93 15.63
C VAL A 46 -4.86 -11.20 14.32
N ALA A 47 -5.83 -11.10 13.40
CA ALA A 47 -5.67 -10.37 12.15
C ALA A 47 -5.36 -8.89 12.40
N PHE A 48 -6.04 -8.27 13.36
CA PHE A 48 -5.80 -6.87 13.73
C PHE A 48 -4.38 -6.66 14.29
N ILE A 49 -3.93 -7.53 15.20
CA ILE A 49 -2.55 -7.46 15.73
C ILE A 49 -1.54 -7.66 14.60
N PHE A 50 -1.79 -8.60 13.69
CA PHE A 50 -0.92 -8.87 12.56
C PHE A 50 -0.79 -7.65 11.64
N GLU A 51 -1.89 -6.95 11.36
CA GLU A 51 -1.89 -5.70 10.60
C GLU A 51 -1.03 -4.62 11.28
N PHE A 52 -1.14 -4.46 12.60
CA PHE A 52 -0.27 -3.54 13.34
C PHE A 52 1.20 -3.91 13.21
N ILE A 53 1.54 -5.20 13.27
CA ILE A 53 2.90 -5.69 13.07
C ILE A 53 3.39 -5.33 11.66
N CYS A 54 2.56 -5.51 10.63
CA CYS A 54 2.86 -5.12 9.25
C CYS A 54 3.11 -3.61 9.12
N LEU A 55 2.30 -2.76 9.74
CA LEU A 55 2.49 -1.31 9.73
C LEU A 55 3.80 -0.90 10.42
N PHE A 56 4.12 -1.51 11.58
CA PHE A 56 5.38 -1.28 12.27
C PHE A 56 6.58 -1.74 11.44
N ASN A 57 6.47 -2.89 10.79
CA ASN A 57 7.50 -3.41 9.91
C ASN A 57 7.77 -2.47 8.73
N GLY A 58 6.71 -1.99 8.06
CA GLY A 58 6.81 -0.99 7.01
C GLY A 58 7.52 0.28 7.48
N ALA A 59 7.13 0.82 8.64
CA ALA A 59 7.78 1.99 9.22
C ALA A 59 9.28 1.77 9.52
N ALA A 60 9.65 0.56 9.97
CA ALA A 60 11.03 0.19 10.21
C ALA A 60 11.85 0.09 8.91
N ILE A 61 11.29 -0.49 7.85
CA ILE A 61 11.92 -0.56 6.52
C ILE A 61 12.16 0.85 5.99
N TYR A 62 11.14 1.71 6.00
CA TYR A 62 11.30 3.11 5.61
C TYR A 62 12.36 3.80 6.47
N GLY A 63 12.37 3.60 7.79
CA GLY A 63 13.41 4.15 8.66
C GLY A 63 14.83 3.70 8.29
N SER A 64 15.00 2.45 7.89
CA SER A 64 16.28 1.93 7.39
C SER A 64 16.69 2.62 6.08
N LEU A 65 15.77 2.74 5.14
CA LEU A 65 16.01 3.40 3.84
C LEU A 65 16.31 4.91 4.00
N PHE A 66 15.58 5.61 4.88
CA PHE A 66 15.86 7.00 5.20
C PHE A 66 17.27 7.16 5.77
N ASN A 67 17.69 6.27 6.69
CA ASN A 67 19.04 6.28 7.24
C ASN A 67 20.12 5.99 6.18
N LEU A 68 19.86 5.08 5.23
CA LEU A 68 20.77 4.78 4.11
C LEU A 68 21.04 6.01 3.23
N VAL A 69 20.04 6.88 3.07
CA VAL A 69 20.17 8.15 2.31
C VAL A 69 20.61 9.32 3.23
N GLY A 70 21.03 9.02 4.46
CA GLY A 70 21.54 10.02 5.42
C GLY A 70 20.47 10.97 5.95
N MET A 71 19.20 10.57 5.96
CA MET A 71 18.10 11.33 6.54
C MET A 71 17.70 10.71 7.88
N LYS A 72 17.73 11.51 8.94
CA LYS A 72 17.25 11.10 10.27
C LYS A 72 15.86 11.68 10.50
N GLU A 73 14.86 10.81 10.56
CA GLU A 73 13.49 11.16 10.91
C GLU A 73 13.08 10.47 12.22
N THR A 74 12.14 11.08 12.93
CA THR A 74 11.60 10.51 14.17
C THR A 74 10.75 9.27 13.84
N ARG A 75 10.93 8.18 14.58
CA ARG A 75 10.18 6.91 14.39
C ARG A 75 8.65 7.11 14.32
N TRP A 76 8.12 8.04 15.11
CA TRP A 76 6.70 8.37 15.08
C TRP A 76 6.25 9.04 13.77
N ASN A 77 7.07 9.96 13.23
CA ASN A 77 6.78 10.61 11.96
C ASN A 77 6.83 9.60 10.81
N LEU A 78 7.81 8.70 10.82
CA LEU A 78 7.93 7.63 9.83
C LEU A 78 6.72 6.70 9.89
N PHE A 79 6.32 6.26 11.09
CA PHE A 79 5.13 5.44 11.25
C PHE A 79 3.87 6.10 10.68
N LEU A 80 3.64 7.38 10.99
CA LEU A 80 2.47 8.10 10.52
C LEU A 80 2.50 8.31 9.01
N GLN A 81 3.66 8.65 8.44
CA GLN A 81 3.85 8.84 7.00
C GLN A 81 3.69 7.52 6.22
N THR A 82 4.31 6.44 6.68
CA THR A 82 4.18 5.11 6.06
C THR A 82 2.74 4.64 6.12
N THR A 83 2.05 4.79 7.25
CA THR A 83 0.64 4.40 7.38
C THR A 83 -0.25 5.21 6.42
N ALA A 84 -0.04 6.54 6.33
CA ALA A 84 -0.77 7.38 5.39
C ALA A 84 -0.50 6.99 3.92
N SER A 85 0.77 6.70 3.60
CA SER A 85 1.19 6.23 2.28
C SER A 85 0.52 4.90 1.91
N THR A 86 0.50 3.93 2.82
CA THR A 86 -0.17 2.64 2.63
C THR A 86 -1.68 2.80 2.46
N PHE A 87 -2.32 3.61 3.30
CA PHE A 87 -3.75 3.90 3.21
C PHE A 87 -4.14 4.52 1.85
N VAL A 88 -3.40 5.54 1.41
CA VAL A 88 -3.65 6.17 0.11
C VAL A 88 -3.36 5.19 -1.03
N SER A 89 -2.38 4.31 -0.89
CA SER A 89 -2.10 3.27 -1.90
C SER A 89 -3.17 2.18 -1.96
N MET A 90 -3.85 1.92 -0.85
CA MET A 90 -4.99 1.00 -0.80
C MET A 90 -6.24 1.60 -1.47
N ILE A 91 -6.50 2.89 -1.26
CA ILE A 91 -7.69 3.57 -1.81
C ILE A 91 -7.48 4.00 -3.27
N ALA A 92 -6.25 4.34 -3.65
CA ALA A 92 -5.88 4.77 -4.99
C ALA A 92 -4.71 3.93 -5.54
N PRO A 93 -4.97 2.68 -5.98
CA PRO A 93 -3.94 1.82 -6.54
C PRO A 93 -3.37 2.42 -7.82
N SER A 94 -2.11 2.85 -7.78
CA SER A 94 -1.44 3.52 -8.90
C SER A 94 -0.03 2.97 -9.13
N GLY A 95 0.20 1.69 -8.82
CA GLY A 95 1.49 1.02 -9.02
C GLY A 95 2.63 1.59 -8.15
N GLY A 96 2.33 1.97 -6.90
CA GLY A 96 3.32 2.49 -5.95
C GLY A 96 3.51 4.02 -5.96
N MET A 97 2.95 4.73 -6.94
CA MET A 97 3.07 6.19 -7.05
C MET A 97 2.23 6.95 -6.01
N SER A 98 1.07 6.44 -5.65
CA SER A 98 0.13 7.01 -4.65
C SER A 98 0.78 7.24 -3.30
N GLY A 99 1.47 6.23 -2.78
CA GLY A 99 2.17 6.31 -1.50
C GLY A 99 3.38 7.25 -1.57
N MET A 100 4.12 7.17 -2.67
CA MET A 100 5.27 8.04 -2.90
C MET A 100 4.88 9.52 -3.02
N ALA A 101 3.71 9.83 -3.59
CA ALA A 101 3.19 11.20 -3.63
C ALA A 101 2.93 11.77 -2.22
N VAL A 102 2.40 10.96 -1.30
CA VAL A 102 2.18 11.36 0.10
C VAL A 102 3.51 11.64 0.80
N LEU A 103 4.52 10.79 0.57
CA LEU A 103 5.87 10.98 1.12
C LEU A 103 6.55 12.23 0.57
N LEU A 104 6.44 12.47 -0.74
CA LEU A 104 7.01 13.66 -1.38
C LEU A 104 6.32 14.95 -0.93
N ASP A 105 5.00 14.95 -0.79
CA ASP A 105 4.26 16.12 -0.30
C ASP A 105 4.62 16.39 1.18
N SER A 106 4.65 15.35 2.01
CA SER A 106 5.07 15.44 3.41
C SER A 106 6.50 15.99 3.55
N ALA A 107 7.41 15.53 2.68
CA ALA A 107 8.78 16.02 2.63
C ALA A 107 8.85 17.50 2.23
N ARG A 108 8.03 17.91 1.26
CA ARG A 108 7.96 19.30 0.79
C ARG A 108 7.47 20.24 1.89
N GLN A 109 6.43 19.85 2.62
CA GLN A 109 5.91 20.61 3.76
C GLN A 109 6.93 20.74 4.88
N ARG A 110 7.79 19.72 5.07
CA ARG A 110 8.82 19.66 6.11
C ARG A 110 10.20 20.19 5.66
N LYS A 111 10.31 20.76 4.46
CA LYS A 111 11.56 21.27 3.86
C LYS A 111 12.69 20.23 3.76
N LEU A 112 12.33 18.95 3.63
CA LEU A 112 13.28 17.87 3.38
C LEU A 112 13.70 17.85 1.91
N SER A 113 14.84 17.22 1.62
CA SER A 113 15.32 17.06 0.25
C SER A 113 14.39 16.10 -0.52
N SER A 114 13.55 16.64 -1.39
CA SER A 114 12.64 15.83 -2.24
C SER A 114 13.40 14.80 -3.09
N GLY A 115 14.62 15.12 -3.54
CA GLY A 115 15.46 14.17 -4.28
C GLY A 115 15.85 12.95 -3.45
N ARG A 116 16.25 13.14 -2.19
CA ARG A 116 16.58 12.02 -1.29
C ARG A 116 15.37 11.17 -0.96
N VAL A 117 14.20 11.79 -0.76
CA VAL A 117 12.94 11.09 -0.49
C VAL A 117 12.50 10.27 -1.71
N LEU A 118 12.72 10.79 -2.92
CA LEU A 118 12.45 10.05 -4.16
C LEU A 118 13.37 8.83 -4.30
N VAL A 119 14.66 8.96 -3.97
CA VAL A 119 15.59 7.81 -3.91
C VAL A 119 15.12 6.76 -2.90
N VAL A 120 14.67 7.18 -1.71
CA VAL A 120 14.08 6.26 -0.72
C VAL A 120 12.86 5.53 -1.30
N GLY A 121 11.96 6.24 -1.99
CA GLY A 121 10.79 5.64 -2.63
C GLY A 121 11.16 4.59 -3.68
N ILE A 122 12.15 4.89 -4.53
CA ILE A 122 12.68 3.94 -5.53
C ILE A 122 13.29 2.72 -4.83
N LEU A 123 14.13 2.91 -3.82
CA LEU A 123 14.75 1.82 -3.06
C LEU A 123 13.70 0.93 -2.38
N TYR A 124 12.63 1.55 -1.85
CA TYR A 124 11.51 0.82 -1.27
C TYR A 124 10.80 -0.04 -2.34
N LEU A 125 10.55 0.51 -3.52
CA LEU A 125 9.92 -0.21 -4.63
C LEU A 125 10.77 -1.41 -5.07
N LEU A 126 12.09 -1.23 -5.21
CA LEU A 126 13.04 -2.30 -5.51
C LEU A 126 13.05 -3.38 -4.43
N TYR A 127 13.02 -2.97 -3.16
CA TYR A 127 12.95 -3.89 -2.03
C TYR A 127 11.65 -4.72 -2.03
N GLU A 128 10.50 -4.09 -2.30
CA GLU A 128 9.20 -4.77 -2.40
C GLU A 128 9.21 -5.80 -3.53
N TYR A 129 9.65 -5.42 -4.73
CA TYR A 129 9.73 -6.36 -5.86
C TYR A 129 10.71 -7.51 -5.61
N ALA A 130 11.89 -7.22 -5.05
CA ALA A 130 12.86 -8.26 -4.70
C ALA A 130 12.31 -9.22 -3.63
N SER A 131 11.65 -8.69 -2.60
CA SER A 131 11.02 -9.48 -1.54
C SER A 131 9.90 -10.35 -2.09
N LEU A 132 9.04 -9.79 -2.95
CA LEU A 132 7.98 -10.52 -3.63
C LEU A 132 8.54 -11.66 -4.48
N LEU A 133 9.57 -11.39 -5.29
CA LEU A 133 10.22 -12.42 -6.12
C LEU A 133 10.79 -13.55 -5.26
N CYS A 134 11.44 -13.24 -4.15
CA CYS A 134 11.95 -14.24 -3.20
C CYS A 134 10.82 -15.09 -2.61
N VAL A 135 9.75 -14.46 -2.11
CA VAL A 135 8.61 -15.17 -1.50
C VAL A 135 7.89 -16.05 -2.53
N VAL A 136 7.64 -15.53 -3.74
CA VAL A 136 7.01 -16.29 -4.83
C VAL A 136 7.87 -17.49 -5.21
N THR A 137 9.19 -17.29 -5.38
CA THR A 137 10.11 -18.38 -5.72
C THR A 137 10.08 -19.48 -4.66
N ILE A 138 10.12 -19.12 -3.37
CA ILE A 138 10.01 -20.09 -2.27
C ILE A 138 8.65 -20.81 -2.30
N GLY A 139 7.56 -20.07 -2.51
CA GLY A 139 6.21 -20.64 -2.65
C GLY A 139 6.13 -21.67 -3.77
N PHE A 140 6.73 -21.37 -4.93
CA PHE A 140 6.84 -22.30 -6.05
C PHE A 140 7.62 -23.56 -5.71
N VAL A 141 8.77 -23.43 -5.03
CA VAL A 141 9.55 -24.59 -4.59
C VAL A 141 8.74 -25.48 -3.65
N VAL A 142 7.96 -24.89 -2.73
CA VAL A 142 7.09 -25.65 -1.82
C VAL A 142 5.98 -26.36 -2.57
N LEU A 143 5.32 -25.70 -3.54
CA LEU A 143 4.30 -26.31 -4.38
C LEU A 143 4.87 -27.47 -5.20
N LEU A 144 6.09 -27.31 -5.75
CA LEU A 144 6.79 -28.32 -6.55
C LEU A 144 7.02 -29.58 -5.71
N ARG A 145 7.48 -29.41 -4.47
CA ARG A 145 7.69 -30.53 -3.55
C ARG A 145 6.40 -31.23 -3.14
N ARG A 146 5.26 -30.53 -3.10
CA ARG A 146 3.96 -31.10 -2.74
C ARG A 146 3.26 -31.76 -3.93
N GLY A 147 3.82 -31.71 -5.13
CA GLY A 147 3.23 -32.28 -6.35
C GLY A 147 1.92 -31.61 -6.77
N ASN A 148 1.64 -30.40 -6.25
CA ASN A 148 0.39 -29.69 -6.45
C ASN A 148 0.58 -28.47 -7.37
N LEU A 149 1.45 -28.56 -8.38
CA LEU A 149 1.46 -27.57 -9.45
C LEU A 149 0.43 -27.95 -10.50
N GLY A 150 -0.72 -27.30 -10.40
CA GLY A 150 -1.64 -27.21 -11.50
C GLY A 150 -1.15 -26.22 -12.56
N VAL A 151 -1.77 -26.33 -13.73
CA VAL A 151 -1.61 -25.36 -14.84
C VAL A 151 -2.07 -23.96 -14.41
N GLY A 152 -2.93 -23.87 -13.39
CA GLY A 152 -3.41 -22.62 -12.80
C GLY A 152 -2.30 -21.82 -12.10
N GLU A 153 -1.50 -22.43 -11.22
CA GLU A 153 -0.42 -21.72 -10.53
C GLU A 153 0.66 -21.24 -11.51
N ILE A 154 1.00 -22.08 -12.51
CA ILE A 154 1.98 -21.75 -13.54
C ILE A 154 1.51 -20.57 -14.40
N SER A 155 0.24 -20.58 -14.82
CA SER A 155 -0.32 -19.50 -15.62
C SER A 155 -0.47 -18.19 -14.84
N ALA A 156 -0.89 -18.25 -13.57
CA ALA A 156 -0.96 -17.07 -12.69
C ALA A 156 0.41 -16.43 -12.46
N ALA A 157 1.47 -17.23 -12.28
CA ALA A 157 2.81 -16.70 -12.11
C ALA A 157 3.41 -16.14 -13.39
N LEU A 158 3.18 -16.76 -14.54
CA LEU A 158 3.53 -16.19 -15.84
C LEU A 158 2.84 -14.84 -16.06
N PHE A 159 1.56 -14.73 -15.66
CA PHE A 159 0.81 -13.49 -15.76
C PHE A 159 1.36 -12.40 -14.82
N MET A 160 1.67 -12.75 -13.56
CA MET A 160 2.33 -11.82 -12.64
C MET A 160 3.71 -11.38 -13.14
N LEU A 161 4.49 -12.30 -13.71
CA LEU A 161 5.80 -12.00 -14.27
C LEU A 161 5.70 -11.07 -15.48
N ALA A 162 4.68 -11.23 -16.32
CA ALA A 162 4.41 -10.35 -17.46
C ALA A 162 3.97 -8.94 -17.04
N ILE A 163 3.27 -8.79 -15.90
CA ILE A 163 2.91 -7.47 -15.34
C ILE A 163 4.13 -6.79 -14.70
N ALA A 164 5.08 -7.58 -14.19
CA ALA A 164 6.28 -7.08 -13.52
C ALA A 164 7.42 -6.63 -14.46
N LEU A 165 7.41 -7.09 -15.71
CA LEU A 165 8.38 -6.76 -16.78
C LEU A 165 7.89 -5.58 -17.63
#